data_AF-A0A6I2L5Y7-F1
#
_entry.id   AF-A0A6I2L5Y7-F1
#
_cell.length_a   1.000
_cell.length_b   1.000
_cell.length_c   1.000
_cell.angle_alpha   90.00
_cell.angle_beta   90.00
_cell.angle_gamma   90.00
#
_symmetry.space_group_name_H-M   'P 1'
#
loop_
_entity.id
_entity.type
_entity.pdbx_description
1 polymer ?
#
loop_
_entity_poly.entity_id
_entity_poly.type
_entity_poly.pdbx_seq_one_letter_code
_entity_poly.pdbx_strand_id
1 'polypeptide(L)'
;MNKQARTAIRQGAQGGFTLIELIVVIVILGILAATALPRFSDLGGDARVASLNAAVGATRSAIAMTHGAALAGNTASAATGTVTMEGVTINMVNGFPAVASIANAAGLTNTADYQTSISGTTITIRPASVATNSNCNFTYTESTAVNTAPVIVTTNLTNTNCR
;
A
#
# COMPACT_ATOMS: atom_id res chain seq x y z
N MET A 1 -22.42 -70.92 -28.36
CA MET A 1 -22.90 -70.06 -27.25
C MET A 1 -22.11 -68.76 -27.28
N ASN A 2 -22.79 -67.60 -27.29
CA ASN A 2 -22.36 -66.31 -26.70
C ASN A 2 -23.36 -65.22 -27.11
N LYS A 3 -24.44 -65.09 -26.33
CA LYS A 3 -25.38 -63.97 -26.42
C LYS A 3 -24.68 -62.72 -25.86
N GLN A 4 -24.38 -61.75 -26.72
CA GLN A 4 -23.93 -60.43 -26.27
C GLN A 4 -25.12 -59.67 -25.67
N ALA A 5 -25.07 -59.47 -24.35
CA ALA A 5 -25.99 -58.59 -23.65
C ALA A 5 -25.69 -57.14 -24.05
N ARG A 6 -26.54 -56.55 -24.89
CA ARG A 6 -26.52 -55.12 -25.20
C ARG A 6 -27.18 -54.39 -24.02
N THR A 7 -26.36 -53.90 -23.09
CA THR A 7 -26.82 -53.03 -22.01
C THR A 7 -27.36 -51.74 -22.63
N ALA A 8 -28.68 -51.54 -22.57
CA ALA A 8 -29.32 -50.32 -23.01
C ALA A 8 -28.96 -49.17 -22.06
N ILE A 9 -28.27 -48.15 -22.56
CA ILE A 9 -28.08 -46.89 -21.86
C ILE A 9 -29.49 -46.28 -21.73
N ARG A 10 -30.01 -46.21 -20.50
CA ARG A 10 -31.25 -45.49 -20.21
C ARG A 10 -30.98 -44.01 -20.47
N GLN A 11 -31.51 -43.49 -21.59
CA GLN A 11 -31.65 -42.05 -21.81
C GLN A 11 -32.60 -41.51 -20.72
N GLY A 12 -32.04 -41.07 -19.60
CA GLY A 12 -32.76 -40.15 -18.72
C GLY A 12 -33.10 -38.92 -19.56
N ALA A 13 -34.34 -38.44 -19.49
CA ALA A 13 -34.76 -37.26 -20.22
C ALA A 13 -33.82 -36.09 -19.87
N GLN A 14 -32.91 -35.75 -20.77
CA GLN A 14 -32.06 -34.58 -20.64
C GLN A 14 -32.98 -33.37 -20.85
N GLY A 15 -33.51 -32.81 -19.77
CA GLY A 15 -34.28 -31.57 -19.81
C GLY A 15 -33.39 -30.45 -20.34
N GLY A 16 -33.72 -29.91 -21.51
CA GLY A 16 -33.07 -28.69 -22.00
C GLY A 16 -33.40 -27.51 -21.10
N PHE A 17 -32.46 -26.60 -20.91
CA PHE A 17 -32.71 -25.31 -20.26
C PHE A 17 -33.77 -24.52 -21.04
N THR A 18 -34.75 -23.97 -20.35
CA THR A 18 -35.75 -23.10 -20.97
C THR A 18 -35.16 -21.71 -21.25
N LEU A 19 -35.66 -21.05 -22.29
CA LEU A 19 -35.23 -19.69 -22.63
C LEU A 19 -35.56 -18.70 -21.49
N ILE A 20 -36.65 -18.94 -20.76
CA ILE A 20 -37.04 -18.12 -19.60
C ILE A 20 -36.09 -18.30 -18.41
N GLU A 21 -35.59 -19.51 -18.15
CA GLU A 21 -34.58 -19.72 -17.09
C GLU A 21 -33.31 -18.92 -17.38
N LEU A 22 -32.85 -18.90 -18.63
CA LEU A 22 -31.67 -18.12 -19.00
C LEU A 22 -31.90 -16.62 -18.86
N ILE A 23 -33.09 -16.12 -19.22
CA ILE A 23 -33.46 -14.70 -19.03
C ILE A 23 -33.47 -14.33 -17.54
N VAL A 24 -34.08 -15.14 -16.69
CA VAL A 24 -34.14 -14.85 -15.24
C VAL A 24 -32.74 -14.79 -14.65
N VAL A 25 -31.83 -15.69 -15.06
CA VAL A 25 -30.44 -15.69 -14.60
C VAL A 25 -29.72 -14.39 -14.98
N ILE A 26 -29.79 -13.95 -16.24
CA ILE A 26 -29.10 -12.71 -16.65
C ILE A 26 -29.70 -11.46 -15.97
N VAL A 27 -31.01 -11.47 -15.68
CA VAL A 27 -31.66 -10.37 -14.95
C VAL A 27 -31.16 -10.32 -13.51
N ILE A 28 -31.08 -11.47 -12.83
CA ILE A 28 -30.53 -11.55 -11.46
C ILE A 28 -29.07 -11.11 -11.44
N LEU A 29 -28.24 -11.62 -12.36
CA LEU A 29 -26.83 -11.20 -12.48
C LEU A 29 -26.70 -9.70 -12.77
N GLY A 30 -27.60 -9.12 -13.58
CA GLY A 30 -27.64 -7.69 -13.85
C GLY A 30 -27.88 -6.84 -12.60
N ILE A 31 -28.82 -7.25 -11.74
CA ILE A 31 -29.12 -6.55 -10.48
C ILE A 31 -27.95 -6.66 -9.50
N LEU A 32 -27.35 -7.85 -9.39
CA LEU A 32 -26.18 -8.07 -8.53
C LEU A 32 -24.96 -7.26 -9.01
N ALA A 33 -24.74 -7.19 -10.32
CA ALA A 33 -23.65 -6.41 -10.89
C ALA A 33 -23.86 -4.90 -10.66
N ALA A 34 -25.07 -4.38 -10.89
CA ALA A 34 -25.38 -2.96 -10.69
C ALA A 34 -25.18 -2.50 -9.24
N THR A 35 -25.41 -3.37 -8.25
CA THR A 35 -25.23 -3.06 -6.83
C THR A 35 -23.81 -3.29 -6.32
N ALA A 36 -23.08 -4.26 -6.87
CA ALA A 36 -21.72 -4.59 -6.45
C ALA A 36 -20.63 -3.69 -7.08
N LEU A 37 -20.82 -3.26 -8.34
CA LEU A 37 -19.81 -2.54 -9.10
C LEU A 37 -19.35 -1.21 -8.48
N PRO A 38 -20.23 -0.36 -7.91
CA PRO A 38 -19.80 0.87 -7.25
C PRO A 38 -18.86 0.61 -6.08
N ARG A 39 -19.15 -0.42 -5.27
CA ARG A 39 -18.29 -0.80 -4.14
C ARG A 39 -16.95 -1.35 -4.61
N PHE A 40 -16.95 -2.20 -5.63
CA PHE A 40 -15.72 -2.79 -6.15
C PHE A 40 -14.77 -1.76 -6.75
N SER A 41 -15.31 -0.71 -7.39
CA SER A 41 -14.51 0.40 -7.93
C SER A 41 -13.77 1.20 -6.85
N ASP A 42 -14.27 1.21 -5.61
CA ASP A 42 -13.71 2.00 -4.51
C ASP A 42 -12.63 1.26 -3.70
N LEU A 43 -12.68 -0.08 -3.69
CA LEU A 43 -11.77 -0.92 -2.91
C LEU A 43 -10.28 -0.68 -3.23
N GLY A 44 -9.96 -0.39 -4.48
CA GLY A 44 -8.57 -0.10 -4.87
C GLY A 44 -8.03 1.18 -4.23
N GLY A 45 -8.86 2.22 -4.15
CA GLY A 45 -8.51 3.48 -3.50
C GLY A 45 -8.36 3.30 -1.99
N ASP A 46 -9.32 2.63 -1.36
CA ASP A 46 -9.29 2.33 0.07
C ASP A 46 -8.04 1.52 0.46
N ALA A 47 -7.69 0.51 -0.35
CA ALA A 47 -6.50 -0.31 -0.12
C ALA A 47 -5.21 0.50 -0.19
N ARG A 48 -5.10 1.44 -1.14
CA ARG A 48 -3.92 2.33 -1.28
C ARG A 48 -3.83 3.33 -0.12
N VAL A 49 -4.96 3.88 0.33
CA VAL A 49 -4.98 4.78 1.50
C VAL A 49 -4.58 4.00 2.76
N ALA A 50 -5.07 2.77 2.93
CA ALA A 50 -4.67 1.91 4.05
C ALA A 50 -3.17 1.59 4.01
N SER A 51 -2.61 1.23 2.84
CA SER A 51 -1.18 0.93 2.71
C SER A 51 -0.28 2.14 2.96
N LEU A 52 -0.70 3.34 2.55
CA LEU A 52 0.03 4.58 2.87
C LEU A 52 -0.10 4.97 4.34
N ASN A 53 -1.25 4.76 4.98
CA ASN A 53 -1.40 4.98 6.42
C ASN A 53 -0.48 4.04 7.22
N ALA A 54 -0.35 2.78 6.80
CA ALA A 54 0.63 1.85 7.37
C ALA A 54 2.06 2.35 7.16
N ALA A 55 2.40 2.84 5.96
CA ALA A 55 3.71 3.41 5.66
C ALA A 55 4.02 4.68 6.49
N VAL A 56 3.03 5.54 6.72
CA VAL A 56 3.15 6.70 7.63
C VAL A 56 3.44 6.24 9.07
N GLY A 57 2.75 5.20 9.54
CA GLY A 57 3.01 4.58 10.84
C GLY A 57 4.42 4.02 10.97
N ALA A 58 4.88 3.30 9.95
CA ALA A 58 6.26 2.79 9.87
C ALA A 58 7.29 3.93 9.88
N THR A 59 7.03 5.01 9.14
CA THR A 59 7.89 6.20 9.10
C THR A 59 7.98 6.86 10.47
N ARG A 60 6.85 7.07 11.17
CA ARG A 60 6.83 7.61 12.54
C ARG A 60 7.61 6.74 13.53
N SER A 61 7.45 5.42 13.41
CA SER A 61 8.15 4.46 14.24
C SER A 61 9.66 4.52 13.99
N ALA A 62 10.08 4.57 12.73
CA ALA A 62 11.48 4.71 12.35
C ALA A 62 12.10 6.01 12.91
N ILE A 63 11.39 7.14 12.84
CA ILE A 63 11.83 8.40 13.44
C ILE A 63 12.02 8.25 14.95
N ALA A 64 11.05 7.66 15.66
CA ALA A 64 11.13 7.49 17.11
C ALA A 64 12.30 6.58 17.53
N MET A 65 12.49 5.45 16.84
CA MET A 65 13.57 4.49 17.15
C MET A 65 14.96 5.09 16.89
N THR A 66 15.16 5.70 15.72
CA THR A 66 16.43 6.32 15.34
C THR A 66 16.77 7.51 16.22
N HIS A 67 15.80 8.35 16.55
CA HIS A 67 15.99 9.47 17.47
C HIS A 67 16.33 8.98 18.88
N GLY A 68 15.64 7.95 19.37
CA GLY A 68 15.95 7.32 20.65
C GLY A 68 17.38 6.76 20.70
N ALA A 69 17.81 6.11 19.62
CA ALA A 69 19.19 5.63 19.50
C ALA A 69 20.21 6.77 19.41
N ALA A 70 19.89 7.88 18.74
CA ALA A 70 20.74 9.07 18.71
C ALA A 70 20.85 9.73 20.10
N LEU A 71 19.77 9.74 20.89
CA LEU A 71 19.80 10.22 22.28
C LEU A 71 20.68 9.32 23.16
N ALA A 72 20.51 8.00 23.06
CA ALA A 72 21.33 7.04 23.79
C ALA A 72 22.82 7.12 23.41
N GLY A 73 23.12 7.41 22.15
CA GLY A 73 24.47 7.63 21.64
C GLY A 73 25.03 9.05 21.86
N ASN A 74 24.27 9.94 22.51
CA ASN A 74 24.61 11.36 22.69
C ASN A 74 24.91 12.11 21.36
N THR A 75 24.30 11.68 20.25
CA THR A 75 24.42 12.30 18.92
C THR A 75 23.16 13.06 18.50
N ALA A 76 22.10 13.07 19.32
CA ALA A 76 20.84 13.75 19.00
C ALA A 76 20.97 15.27 18.81
N SER A 77 21.99 15.90 19.39
CA SER A 77 22.26 17.33 19.22
C SER A 77 23.25 17.65 18.09
N ALA A 78 23.75 16.63 17.39
CA ALA A 78 24.67 16.83 16.28
C ALA A 78 23.89 17.26 15.02
N ALA A 79 24.46 18.23 14.28
CA ALA A 79 23.91 18.66 13.00
C ALA A 79 23.88 17.51 11.97
N THR A 80 24.91 16.65 12.01
CA THR A 80 24.99 15.42 11.23
C THR A 80 25.47 14.27 12.11
N GLY A 81 25.07 13.05 11.76
CA GLY A 81 25.51 11.86 12.48
C GLY A 81 25.08 10.58 11.78
N THR A 82 25.35 9.45 12.42
CA THR A 82 24.84 8.16 11.98
C THR A 82 24.38 7.35 13.18
N VAL A 83 23.39 6.49 12.95
CA VAL A 83 22.92 5.47 13.88
C VAL A 83 22.85 4.17 13.10
N THR A 84 23.26 3.05 13.71
CA THR A 84 23.07 1.73 13.11
C THR A 84 21.96 0.99 13.83
N MET A 85 20.96 0.52 13.09
CA MET A 85 19.87 -0.31 13.61
C MET A 85 19.77 -1.56 12.74
N GLU A 86 19.76 -2.75 13.36
CA GLU A 86 19.67 -4.03 12.63
C GLU A 86 20.71 -4.19 11.50
N GLY A 87 21.94 -3.70 11.73
CA GLY A 87 23.01 -3.72 10.74
C GLY A 87 22.86 -2.72 9.59
N VAL A 88 21.83 -1.87 9.61
CA VAL A 88 21.59 -0.82 8.62
C VAL A 88 22.04 0.52 9.18
N THR A 89 22.93 1.20 8.46
CA THR A 89 23.36 2.56 8.80
C THR A 89 22.33 3.59 8.32
N ILE A 90 21.83 4.38 9.26
CA ILE A 90 20.91 5.49 9.03
C ILE A 90 21.67 6.80 9.24
N ASN A 91 21.76 7.60 8.18
CA ASN A 91 22.27 8.96 8.27
C ASN A 91 21.29 9.83 9.05
N MET A 92 21.80 10.65 9.96
CA MET A 92 21.01 11.52 10.81
C MET A 92 21.32 12.98 10.51
N VAL A 93 20.30 13.82 10.57
CA VAL A 93 20.37 15.29 10.50
C VAL A 93 19.63 15.82 11.72
N ASN A 94 20.30 16.68 12.51
CA ASN A 94 19.71 17.31 13.69
C ASN A 94 19.08 16.32 14.70
N GLY A 95 19.65 15.12 14.82
CA GLY A 95 19.14 14.06 15.69
C GLY A 95 17.97 13.23 15.15
N PHE A 96 17.57 13.43 13.89
CA PHE A 96 16.50 12.67 13.22
C PHE A 96 17.01 12.06 11.91
N PRO A 97 16.32 11.06 11.32
CA PRO A 97 16.74 10.47 10.05
C PRO A 97 16.84 11.48 8.92
N ALA A 98 17.89 11.36 8.11
CA ALA A 98 18.00 12.11 6.87
C ALA A 98 16.98 11.61 5.84
N VAL A 99 16.59 12.48 4.91
CA VAL A 99 15.66 12.27 3.80
C VAL A 99 16.05 11.06 2.95
N ALA A 100 17.36 10.87 2.75
CA ALA A 100 17.91 9.76 1.98
C ALA A 100 17.81 8.41 2.72
N SER A 101 17.66 8.43 4.05
CA SER A 101 17.73 7.24 4.90
C SER A 101 16.38 6.82 5.48
N ILE A 102 15.40 7.74 5.57
CA ILE A 102 14.12 7.47 6.24
C ILE A 102 13.31 6.37 5.56
N ALA A 103 13.30 6.30 4.22
CA ALA A 103 12.60 5.24 3.51
C ALA A 103 13.22 3.87 3.82
N ASN A 104 14.54 3.79 3.94
CA ASN A 104 15.22 2.55 4.33
C ASN A 104 14.95 2.21 5.80
N ALA A 105 15.03 3.19 6.70
CA ALA A 105 14.72 3.02 8.13
C ALA A 105 13.27 2.56 8.37
N ALA A 106 12.34 2.97 7.51
CA ALA A 106 10.93 2.61 7.56
C ALA A 106 10.58 1.34 6.77
N GLY A 107 11.53 0.71 6.07
CA GLY A 107 11.30 -0.47 5.24
C GLY A 107 10.47 -0.21 3.97
N LEU A 108 10.50 1.02 3.44
CA LEU A 108 9.71 1.49 2.30
C LEU A 108 10.49 1.49 0.99
N THR A 109 11.53 0.67 0.86
CA THR A 109 12.44 0.64 -0.30
C THR A 109 12.03 -0.36 -1.37
N ASN A 110 11.04 -1.22 -1.11
CA ASN A 110 10.53 -2.15 -2.12
C ASN A 110 9.77 -1.41 -3.22
N THR A 111 10.36 -1.34 -4.41
CA THR A 111 9.81 -0.61 -5.57
C THR A 111 8.56 -1.24 -6.17
N ALA A 112 8.26 -2.51 -5.82
CA ALA A 112 7.01 -3.17 -6.18
C ALA A 112 5.82 -2.62 -5.38
N ASP A 113 6.07 -2.12 -4.16
CA ASP A 113 5.03 -1.63 -3.26
C ASP A 113 4.98 -0.10 -3.23
N TYR A 114 6.15 0.55 -3.16
CA TYR A 114 6.28 1.99 -2.98
C TYR A 114 7.27 2.61 -3.96
N GLN A 115 6.95 3.80 -4.43
CA GLN A 115 7.87 4.68 -5.12
C GLN A 115 8.25 5.86 -4.24
N THR A 116 9.53 6.20 -4.24
CA THR A 116 10.09 7.30 -3.47
C THR A 116 10.76 8.30 -4.39
N SER A 117 10.52 9.59 -4.17
CA SER A 117 11.21 10.67 -4.88
C SER A 117 11.70 11.70 -3.87
N ILE A 118 12.97 12.10 -3.99
CA ILE A 118 13.59 13.11 -3.11
C ILE A 118 13.71 14.43 -3.89
N SER A 119 13.33 15.53 -3.24
CA SER A 119 13.52 16.89 -3.74
C SER A 119 13.99 17.77 -2.58
N GLY A 120 15.27 18.15 -2.60
CA GLY A 120 15.90 18.84 -1.47
C GLY A 120 15.83 17.99 -0.20
N THR A 121 15.27 18.57 0.88
CA THR A 121 15.12 17.93 2.19
C THR A 121 13.80 17.17 2.37
N THR A 122 13.03 17.01 1.30
CA THR A 122 11.72 16.34 1.34
C THR A 122 11.72 15.09 0.47
N ILE A 123 11.21 13.99 1.03
CA ILE A 123 10.91 12.75 0.32
C ILE A 123 9.40 12.58 0.20
N THR A 124 8.98 12.19 -0.99
CA THR A 124 7.59 11.86 -1.32
C THR A 124 7.49 10.36 -1.50
N ILE A 125 6.56 9.72 -0.79
CA ILE A 125 6.30 8.28 -0.86
C ILE A 125 4.91 8.05 -1.44
N ARG A 126 4.82 7.17 -2.44
CA ARG A 126 3.62 6.86 -3.22
C ARG A 126 3.48 5.36 -3.40
N PRO A 127 2.26 4.80 -3.57
CA PRO A 127 2.10 3.41 -3.94
C PRO A 127 2.58 3.20 -5.38
N ALA A 128 3.32 2.12 -5.63
CA ALA A 128 3.81 1.79 -6.97
C ALA A 128 2.65 1.56 -7.97
N SER A 129 1.51 1.08 -7.48
CA SER A 129 0.30 0.85 -8.30
C SER A 129 -0.26 2.12 -8.97
N VAL A 130 0.11 3.30 -8.47
CA VAL A 130 -0.33 4.60 -9.00
C VAL A 130 0.85 5.57 -9.19
N ALA A 131 1.99 5.04 -9.64
CA ALA A 131 3.22 5.77 -9.90
C ALA A 131 3.00 7.13 -10.59
N THR A 132 2.12 7.18 -11.60
CA THR A 132 1.83 8.38 -12.39
C THR A 132 0.91 9.39 -11.69
N ASN A 133 0.17 8.98 -10.65
CA ASN A 133 -0.74 9.85 -9.91
C ASN A 133 0.02 10.61 -8.81
N SER A 134 0.24 11.90 -9.03
CA SER A 134 0.96 12.79 -8.11
C SER A 134 0.22 13.22 -6.88
N ASN A 135 -1.04 12.82 -6.74
CA ASN A 135 -1.88 13.24 -5.62
C ASN A 135 -2.00 12.17 -4.53
N CYS A 136 -1.71 10.90 -4.79
CA CYS A 136 -1.76 9.83 -3.78
C CYS A 136 -0.41 9.63 -3.10
N ASN A 137 -0.07 10.50 -2.15
CA ASN A 137 1.24 10.48 -1.50
C ASN A 137 1.21 11.03 -0.06
N PHE A 138 2.20 10.64 0.74
CA PHE A 138 2.61 11.46 1.89
C PHE A 138 4.03 11.95 1.68
N THR A 139 4.40 12.99 2.41
CA THR A 139 5.76 13.51 2.42
C THR A 139 6.37 13.47 3.80
N TYR A 140 7.68 13.32 3.84
CA TYR A 140 8.53 13.55 5.01
C TYR A 140 9.50 14.67 4.66
N THR A 141 9.58 15.68 5.51
CA THR A 141 10.57 16.77 5.41
C THR A 141 11.49 16.68 6.61
N GLU A 142 12.80 16.67 6.36
CA GLU A 142 13.82 16.60 7.40
C GLU A 142 13.69 17.70 8.45
N SER A 143 14.28 17.41 9.61
CA SER A 143 14.45 18.40 10.68
C SER A 143 15.30 19.59 10.21
N THR A 144 14.80 20.80 10.45
CA THR A 144 15.47 22.06 10.09
C THR A 144 16.48 22.54 11.13
N ALA A 145 16.41 22.04 12.36
CA ALA A 145 17.32 22.39 13.45
C ALA A 145 17.31 21.33 14.56
N VAL A 146 18.37 21.31 15.36
CA VAL A 146 18.45 20.47 16.57
C VAL A 146 17.22 20.68 17.45
N ASN A 147 16.64 19.59 17.95
CA ASN A 147 15.40 19.55 18.74
C ASN A 147 14.12 19.97 18.00
N THR A 148 14.18 20.25 16.70
CA THR A 148 12.99 20.46 15.87
C THR A 148 12.63 19.16 15.16
N ALA A 149 11.49 18.57 15.49
CA ALA A 149 11.06 17.32 14.86
C ALA A 149 10.84 17.50 13.34
N PRO A 150 11.12 16.46 12.53
CA PRO A 150 10.76 16.46 11.12
C PRO A 150 9.25 16.44 10.93
N VAL A 151 8.80 16.90 9.76
CA VAL A 151 7.37 17.05 9.45
C VAL A 151 6.91 15.94 8.52
N ILE A 152 5.77 15.32 8.83
CA ILE A 152 5.07 14.40 7.93
C ILE A 152 3.76 15.04 7.48
N VAL A 153 3.55 15.15 6.17
CA VAL A 153 2.32 15.71 5.60
C VAL A 153 1.53 14.60 4.90
N THR A 154 0.26 14.45 5.30
CA THR A 154 -0.65 13.41 4.77
C THR A 154 -1.89 14.01 4.09
N THR A 155 -1.90 15.30 3.77
CA THR A 155 -3.06 15.99 3.15
C THR A 155 -3.51 15.36 1.84
N ASN A 156 -2.58 14.68 1.17
CA ASN A 156 -2.77 13.97 -0.08
C ASN A 156 -3.30 12.53 0.10
N LEU A 157 -3.30 11.95 1.31
CA LEU A 157 -3.86 10.62 1.62
C LEU A 157 -5.38 10.70 1.75
N THR A 158 -6.07 10.81 0.61
CA THR A 158 -7.53 10.76 0.56
C THR A 158 -7.99 9.73 -0.46
N ASN A 159 -9.19 9.19 -0.26
CA ASN A 159 -9.80 8.28 -1.22
C ASN A 159 -10.06 8.93 -2.58
N THR A 160 -10.19 10.26 -2.66
CA THR A 160 -10.32 10.95 -3.95
C THR A 160 -8.98 10.95 -4.68
N ASN A 161 -7.89 11.24 -3.95
CA ASN A 161 -6.56 11.32 -4.54
C ASN A 161 -5.97 9.95 -4.88
N CYS A 162 -6.38 8.89 -4.17
CA CYS A 162 -5.85 7.54 -4.31
C CYS A 162 -6.71 6.58 -5.12
N ARG A 163 -7.82 7.06 -5.71
CA ARG A 163 -8.60 6.30 -6.69
C ARG A 163 -7.84 6.12 -8.00
#